data_AF-A0AAJ5QYF0-F1
#
_entry.id   AF-A0AAJ5QYF0-F1
#
_cell.length_a   1.000
_cell.length_b   1.000
_cell.length_c   1.000
_cell.angle_alpha   90.00
_cell.angle_beta   90.00
_cell.angle_gamma   90.00
#
_symmetry.space_group_name_H-M   'P 1'
#
loop_
_entity.id
_entity.type
_entity.pdbx_description
1 polymer ?
#
loop_
_entity_poly.entity_id
_entity_poly.type
_entity_poly.pdbx_seq_one_letter_code
_entity_poly.pdbx_strand_id
1 'polypeptide(L)'
;MSTENAQKEQKKESLITTHWGEDATLHGWTAVPNSLLMLQGDLGIGSTEMCILLNVLMHQWPESGESISFPSIGTIASRMGVSKRTIQRGVSNLESLGILTRHQSTRNDPRTNGANIFDSTPLKEHLNKKSKGITISRNKKKERKNIGTISNIKLPRLCPKCLKTKATSYEEIVSFFGIRKTMAGEVINSYCKECRASEKNIF
;
A
#
# COMPACT_ATOMS: atom_id res chain seq x y z
N MET A 1 -55.14 -17.15 17.95
CA MET A 1 -54.25 -18.14 17.30
C MET A 1 -54.16 -17.81 15.82
N SER A 2 -52.92 -17.66 15.36
CA SER A 2 -52.47 -17.86 13.98
C SER A 2 -52.81 -16.79 12.95
N THR A 3 -51.87 -15.86 12.74
CA THR A 3 -51.36 -15.47 11.40
C THR A 3 -50.02 -14.73 11.54
N GLU A 4 -49.03 -15.37 12.19
CA GLU A 4 -47.62 -14.97 12.05
C GLU A 4 -47.03 -15.56 10.76
N ASN A 5 -47.58 -15.14 9.62
CA ASN A 5 -47.01 -15.44 8.30
C ASN A 5 -46.75 -14.12 7.58
N ALA A 6 -45.81 -13.34 8.11
CA ALA A 6 -45.20 -12.21 7.43
C ALA A 6 -43.74 -12.58 7.10
N GLN A 7 -43.59 -13.29 5.98
CA GLN A 7 -42.47 -13.20 5.04
C GLN A 7 -41.10 -12.85 5.64
N LYS A 8 -40.35 -13.88 6.07
CA LYS A 8 -38.88 -13.81 6.03
C LYS A 8 -38.45 -13.82 4.55
N GLU A 9 -38.33 -12.65 3.94
CA GLU A 9 -37.51 -12.51 2.74
C GLU A 9 -36.12 -13.05 3.07
N GLN A 10 -35.70 -14.10 2.37
CA GLN A 10 -34.33 -14.60 2.46
C GLN A 10 -33.40 -13.50 1.95
N LYS A 11 -32.90 -12.67 2.87
CA LYS A 11 -31.92 -11.63 2.57
C LYS A 11 -30.70 -12.32 1.98
N LYS A 12 -30.54 -12.24 0.66
CA LYS A 12 -29.37 -12.74 -0.04
C LYS A 12 -28.16 -12.01 0.56
N GLU A 13 -27.34 -12.75 1.29
CA GLU A 13 -26.19 -12.21 1.99
C GLU A 13 -25.25 -11.56 0.98
N SER A 14 -24.76 -10.36 1.31
CA SER A 14 -23.88 -9.64 0.39
C SER A 14 -22.53 -10.35 0.31
N LEU A 15 -21.90 -10.41 -0.88
CA LEU A 15 -20.60 -11.07 -1.06
C LEU A 15 -19.53 -10.55 -0.09
N ILE A 16 -19.61 -9.26 0.26
CA ILE A 16 -18.69 -8.64 1.21
C ILE A 16 -18.96 -9.10 2.65
N THR A 17 -20.24 -9.24 3.05
CA THR A 17 -20.61 -9.78 4.36
C THR A 17 -20.23 -11.25 4.46
N THR A 18 -20.45 -12.06 3.42
CA THR A 18 -20.00 -13.46 3.40
C THR A 18 -18.46 -13.57 3.52
N HIS A 19 -17.71 -12.63 2.95
CA HIS A 19 -16.25 -12.66 3.01
C HIS A 19 -15.68 -12.19 4.37
N TRP A 20 -16.28 -11.18 5.00
CA TRP A 20 -15.72 -10.53 6.20
C TRP A 20 -16.51 -10.75 7.50
N GLY A 21 -17.73 -11.25 7.41
CA GLY A 21 -18.67 -11.38 8.52
C GLY A 21 -19.55 -10.15 8.75
N GLU A 22 -20.63 -10.35 9.51
CA GLU A 22 -21.60 -9.30 9.83
C GLU A 22 -20.98 -8.15 10.62
N ASP A 23 -20.26 -8.45 11.71
CA ASP A 23 -19.65 -7.44 12.58
C ASP A 23 -18.66 -6.54 11.83
N ALA A 24 -17.85 -7.12 10.94
CA ALA A 24 -16.87 -6.38 10.15
C ALA A 24 -17.51 -5.45 9.11
N THR A 25 -18.74 -5.75 8.68
CA THR A 25 -19.48 -4.98 7.66
C THR A 25 -20.59 -4.11 8.23
N LEU A 26 -20.78 -4.13 9.57
CA LEU A 26 -21.84 -3.40 10.28
C LEU A 26 -21.84 -1.90 10.00
N HIS A 27 -20.66 -1.30 9.86
CA HIS A 27 -20.50 0.14 9.58
C HIS A 27 -20.31 0.45 8.08
N GLY A 28 -20.70 -0.48 7.20
CA GLY A 28 -20.53 -0.38 5.76
C GLY A 28 -19.13 -0.76 5.30
N TRP A 29 -18.87 -0.51 4.02
CA TRP A 29 -17.61 -0.82 3.35
C TRP A 29 -17.32 0.22 2.27
N THR A 30 -16.06 0.39 1.92
CA THR A 30 -15.64 1.34 0.88
C THR A 30 -15.20 0.58 -0.36
N ALA A 31 -15.95 0.76 -1.45
CA ALA A 31 -15.57 0.24 -2.76
C ALA A 31 -14.45 1.09 -3.35
N VAL A 32 -13.29 0.48 -3.64
CA VAL A 32 -12.24 1.13 -4.44
C VAL A 32 -11.90 0.26 -5.64
N PRO A 33 -11.71 0.85 -6.84
CA PRO A 33 -11.33 0.07 -8.00
C PRO A 33 -9.92 -0.48 -7.82
N ASN A 34 -9.71 -1.76 -8.16
CA ASN A 34 -8.40 -2.39 -8.04
C ASN A 34 -7.31 -1.66 -8.85
N SER A 35 -7.69 -0.94 -9.92
CA SER A 35 -6.77 -0.10 -10.69
C SER A 35 -6.08 0.98 -9.83
N LEU A 36 -6.73 1.49 -8.78
CA LEU A 36 -6.11 2.43 -7.84
C LEU A 36 -4.91 1.80 -7.12
N LEU A 37 -5.09 0.58 -6.61
CA LEU A 37 -4.03 -0.14 -5.91
C LEU A 37 -2.94 -0.60 -6.87
N MET A 38 -3.31 -1.09 -8.05
CA MET A 38 -2.36 -1.55 -9.07
C MET A 38 -1.50 -0.39 -9.63
N LEU A 39 -2.09 0.79 -9.80
CA LEU A 39 -1.42 1.97 -10.35
C LEU A 39 -0.83 2.89 -9.27
N GLN A 40 -0.82 2.51 -7.99
CA GLN A 40 -0.39 3.39 -6.90
C GLN A 40 0.97 4.06 -7.19
N GLY A 41 1.97 3.27 -7.60
CA GLY A 41 3.30 3.78 -7.97
C GLY A 41 3.28 4.66 -9.21
N ASP A 42 2.53 4.26 -10.25
CA ASP A 42 2.40 5.00 -11.52
C ASP A 42 1.62 6.33 -11.37
N LEU A 43 0.88 6.47 -10.28
CA LEU A 43 0.19 7.70 -9.88
C LEU A 43 1.04 8.56 -8.93
N GLY A 44 2.21 8.06 -8.50
CA GLY A 44 3.06 8.75 -7.51
C GLY A 44 2.47 8.82 -6.11
N ILE A 45 1.45 8.00 -5.81
CA ILE A 45 0.73 8.04 -4.53
C ILE A 45 1.54 7.24 -3.50
N GLY A 46 2.08 7.93 -2.49
CA GLY A 46 2.75 7.29 -1.37
C GLY A 46 1.79 6.55 -0.43
N SER A 47 2.33 5.75 0.49
CA SER A 47 1.51 4.95 1.41
C SER A 47 0.65 5.83 2.33
N THR A 48 1.20 6.96 2.80
CA THR A 48 0.46 7.91 3.65
C THR A 48 -0.67 8.56 2.85
N GLU A 49 -0.41 9.00 1.63
CA GLU A 49 -1.40 9.57 0.72
C GLU A 49 -2.50 8.56 0.39
N MET A 50 -2.16 7.29 0.15
CA MET A 50 -3.14 6.23 -0.10
C MET A 50 -4.07 6.04 1.11
N CYS A 51 -3.52 5.95 2.32
CA CYS A 51 -4.35 5.82 3.54
C CYS A 51 -5.26 7.04 3.78
N ILE A 52 -4.77 8.25 3.49
CA ILE A 52 -5.58 9.48 3.54
C ILE A 52 -6.72 9.39 2.52
N LEU A 53 -6.40 9.01 1.28
CA LEU A 53 -7.36 8.90 0.19
C LEU A 53 -8.47 7.90 0.52
N LEU A 54 -8.15 6.72 1.05
CA LEU A 54 -9.15 5.73 1.49
C LEU A 54 -10.08 6.29 2.57
N ASN A 55 -9.56 7.08 3.53
CA ASN A 55 -10.38 7.75 4.53
C ASN A 55 -11.32 8.81 3.92
N VAL A 56 -10.89 9.50 2.86
CA VAL A 56 -11.72 10.47 2.13
C VAL A 56 -12.82 9.76 1.33
N LEU A 57 -12.46 8.70 0.60
CA LEU A 57 -13.38 7.91 -0.23
C LEU A 57 -14.44 7.18 0.59
N MET A 58 -14.14 6.80 1.83
CA MET A 58 -15.12 6.18 2.74
C MET A 58 -16.36 7.06 3.00
N HIS A 59 -16.24 8.38 2.84
CA HIS A 59 -17.35 9.32 3.02
C HIS A 59 -18.00 9.75 1.70
N GLN A 60 -17.62 9.15 0.57
CA GLN A 60 -18.15 9.47 -0.75
C GLN A 60 -19.08 8.35 -1.21
N TRP A 61 -20.36 8.68 -1.33
CA TRP A 61 -21.41 7.74 -1.70
C TRP A 61 -21.84 7.97 -3.15
N PRO A 62 -21.71 6.96 -4.03
CA PRO A 62 -22.09 7.07 -5.45
C PRO A 62 -23.52 7.57 -5.67
N GLU A 63 -24.43 7.26 -4.75
CA GLU A 63 -25.84 7.62 -4.79
C GLU A 63 -26.09 9.12 -4.66
N SER A 64 -25.13 9.87 -4.12
CA SER A 64 -25.22 11.33 -3.99
C SER A 64 -25.05 12.08 -5.32
N GLY A 65 -24.57 11.41 -6.37
CA GLY A 65 -24.24 12.04 -7.65
C GLY A 65 -22.98 12.90 -7.64
N GLU A 66 -22.38 13.13 -6.46
CA GLU A 66 -21.21 13.99 -6.27
C GLU A 66 -20.02 13.18 -5.71
N SER A 67 -18.80 13.50 -6.16
CA SER A 67 -17.56 12.87 -5.65
C SER A 67 -16.90 13.72 -4.57
N ILE A 68 -17.72 14.31 -3.68
CA ILE A 68 -17.27 15.20 -2.61
C ILE A 68 -17.46 14.59 -1.22
N SER A 69 -16.53 14.86 -0.30
CA SER A 69 -16.69 14.55 1.12
C SER A 69 -16.00 15.59 1.99
N PHE A 70 -16.35 15.65 3.28
CA PHE A 70 -15.80 16.66 4.19
C PHE A 70 -15.36 16.07 5.54
N PRO A 71 -14.61 14.94 5.57
CA PRO A 71 -14.04 14.44 6.81
C PRO A 71 -13.10 15.46 7.46
N SER A 72 -13.18 15.59 8.78
CA SER A 72 -12.25 16.46 9.49
C SER A 72 -10.82 15.90 9.43
N ILE A 73 -9.82 16.78 9.26
CA ILE A 73 -8.40 16.41 9.32
C ILE A 73 -8.05 15.73 10.65
N GLY A 74 -8.69 16.17 11.75
CA GLY A 74 -8.50 15.57 13.07
C GLY A 74 -8.98 14.12 13.14
N THR A 75 -10.14 13.83 12.54
CA THR A 75 -10.70 12.47 12.48
C THR A 75 -9.78 11.54 11.69
N ILE A 76 -9.28 11.98 10.52
CA ILE A 76 -8.35 11.18 9.71
C ILE A 76 -7.06 10.94 10.48
N ALA A 77 -6.48 12.00 11.09
CA ALA A 77 -5.27 11.91 11.89
C ALA A 77 -5.40 10.90 13.04
N SER A 78 -6.52 10.94 13.77
CA SER A 78 -6.80 10.01 14.87
C SER A 78 -6.88 8.56 14.41
N ARG A 79 -7.57 8.30 13.28
CA ARG A 79 -7.70 6.94 12.72
C ARG A 79 -6.37 6.39 12.22
N MET A 80 -5.55 7.24 11.61
CA MET A 80 -4.25 6.86 11.09
C MET A 80 -3.15 6.81 12.17
N GLY A 81 -3.40 7.33 13.37
CA GLY A 81 -2.38 7.40 14.43
C GLY A 81 -1.22 8.35 14.09
N VAL A 82 -1.47 9.42 13.33
CA VAL A 82 -0.44 10.39 12.89
C VAL A 82 -0.82 11.83 13.25
N SER A 83 0.13 12.76 13.15
CA SER A 83 -0.14 14.17 13.40
C SER A 83 -1.09 14.77 12.34
N LYS A 84 -1.87 15.79 12.73
CA LYS A 84 -2.66 16.60 11.78
C LYS A 84 -1.78 17.20 10.67
N ARG A 85 -0.54 17.55 11.00
CA ARG A 85 0.43 18.08 10.04
C ARG A 85 0.80 17.06 8.97
N THR A 86 0.87 15.77 9.31
CA THR A 86 1.11 14.67 8.37
C THR A 86 -0.04 14.57 7.38
N ILE A 87 -1.29 14.62 7.86
CA ILE A 87 -2.47 14.60 7.00
C ILE A 87 -2.50 15.81 6.05
N GLN A 88 -2.23 17.01 6.56
CA GLN A 88 -2.15 18.22 5.72
C GLN A 88 -1.08 18.12 4.62
N ARG A 89 0.10 17.57 4.95
CA ARG A 89 1.19 17.30 3.99
C ARG A 89 0.71 16.33 2.90
N GLY A 90 0.12 15.20 3.30
CA GLY A 90 -0.37 14.19 2.36
C GLY A 90 -1.51 14.70 1.47
N VAL A 91 -2.44 15.50 2.02
CA VAL A 91 -3.46 16.19 1.22
C VAL A 91 -2.82 17.11 0.20
N SER A 92 -1.86 17.94 0.59
CA SER A 92 -1.18 18.83 -0.37
C SER A 92 -0.36 18.09 -1.42
N ASN A 93 0.19 16.93 -1.08
CA ASN A 93 0.83 16.05 -2.06
C ASN A 93 -0.20 15.51 -3.07
N LEU A 94 -1.36 15.03 -2.60
CA LEU A 94 -2.46 14.58 -3.47
C LEU A 94 -2.99 15.70 -4.37
N GLU A 95 -3.07 16.94 -3.87
CA GLU A 95 -3.38 18.14 -4.66
C GLU A 95 -2.33 18.38 -5.74
N SER A 96 -1.04 18.32 -5.39
CA SER A 96 0.06 18.52 -6.35
C SER A 96 0.13 17.46 -7.44
N LEU A 97 -0.33 16.24 -7.15
CA LEU A 97 -0.43 15.14 -8.11
C LEU A 97 -1.69 15.24 -8.99
N GLY A 98 -2.60 16.20 -8.72
CA GLY A 98 -3.87 16.32 -9.42
C GLY A 98 -4.82 15.15 -9.15
N ILE A 99 -4.69 14.48 -8.01
CA ILE A 99 -5.51 13.32 -7.62
C ILE A 99 -6.72 13.75 -6.77
N LEU A 100 -6.54 14.78 -5.94
CA LEU A 100 -7.56 15.26 -5.02
C LEU A 100 -7.58 16.79 -5.04
N THR A 101 -8.77 17.39 -5.04
CA THR A 101 -8.94 18.84 -4.87
C THR A 101 -9.56 19.12 -3.51
N ARG A 102 -9.17 20.24 -2.88
CA ARG A 102 -9.80 20.71 -1.64
C ARG A 102 -10.38 22.11 -1.84
N HIS A 103 -11.62 22.29 -1.39
CA HIS A 103 -12.30 23.57 -1.30
C HIS A 103 -12.58 23.90 0.16
N GLN A 104 -12.49 25.19 0.51
CA GLN A 104 -12.96 25.65 1.81
C GLN A 104 -14.41 26.07 1.69
N SER A 105 -15.25 25.57 2.61
CA SER A 105 -16.61 26.08 2.77
C SER A 105 -16.64 27.31 3.67
N THR A 106 -17.73 28.05 3.61
CA THR A 106 -17.96 29.16 4.54
C THR A 106 -18.45 28.64 5.89
N ARG A 107 -18.15 29.36 6.97
CA ARG A 107 -18.66 29.02 8.32
C ARG A 107 -20.20 29.07 8.41
N ASN A 108 -20.85 29.78 7.50
CA ASN A 108 -22.30 29.89 7.49
C ASN A 108 -22.97 28.81 6.64
N ASP A 109 -22.19 27.91 6.02
CA ASP A 109 -22.73 26.81 5.22
C ASP A 109 -23.42 25.78 6.15
N PRO A 110 -24.74 25.52 5.98
CA PRO A 110 -25.49 24.63 6.87
C PRO A 110 -25.00 23.17 6.85
N ARG A 111 -24.39 22.74 5.75
CA ARG A 111 -23.98 21.35 5.52
C ARG A 111 -22.55 21.10 6.00
N THR A 112 -21.67 22.08 5.83
CA THR A 112 -20.22 21.90 5.98
C THR A 112 -19.62 22.77 7.07
N ASN A 113 -20.27 23.88 7.47
CA ASN A 113 -19.89 24.71 8.61
C ASN A 113 -18.39 25.08 8.64
N GLY A 114 -17.83 25.49 7.49
CA GLY A 114 -16.42 25.84 7.36
C GLY A 114 -15.45 24.65 7.26
N ALA A 115 -15.95 23.42 7.09
CA ALA A 115 -15.13 22.24 6.84
C ALA A 115 -14.42 22.31 5.47
N ASN A 116 -13.33 21.56 5.37
CA ASN A 116 -12.69 21.29 4.09
C ASN A 116 -13.54 20.28 3.32
N ILE A 117 -13.87 20.62 2.08
CA ILE A 117 -14.53 19.74 1.12
C ILE A 117 -13.45 19.17 0.21
N PHE A 118 -13.39 17.84 0.10
CA PHE A 118 -12.48 17.10 -0.73
C PHE A 118 -13.22 16.52 -1.93
N ASP A 119 -12.75 16.83 -3.13
CA ASP A 119 -13.28 16.34 -4.40
C ASP A 119 -12.31 15.32 -5.02
N SER A 120 -12.82 14.12 -5.31
CA SER A 120 -12.08 13.02 -5.91
C SER A 120 -12.39 12.82 -7.40
N THR A 121 -13.14 13.73 -8.03
CA THR A 121 -13.37 13.73 -9.49
C THR A 121 -12.05 13.60 -10.28
N PRO A 122 -10.96 14.31 -9.93
CA PRO A 122 -9.68 14.15 -10.63
C PRO A 122 -9.10 12.73 -10.56
N LEU A 123 -9.25 12.04 -9.42
CA LEU A 123 -8.85 10.64 -9.28
C LEU A 123 -9.62 9.75 -10.26
N LYS A 124 -10.95 9.91 -10.31
CA LYS A 124 -11.81 9.11 -11.20
C LYS A 124 -11.39 9.28 -12.67
N GLU A 125 -11.09 10.50 -13.09
CA GLU A 125 -10.60 10.79 -14.43
C GLU A 125 -9.24 10.14 -14.71
N HIS A 126 -8.28 10.27 -13.78
CA HIS A 126 -6.97 9.63 -13.89
C HIS A 126 -7.06 8.12 -14.03
N LEU A 127 -7.89 7.48 -13.19
CA LEU A 127 -8.10 6.04 -13.23
C LEU A 127 -8.79 5.59 -14.51
N ASN A 128 -9.81 6.30 -15.00
CA ASN A 128 -10.47 5.96 -16.27
C ASN A 128 -9.53 6.12 -17.48
N LYS A 129 -8.60 7.07 -17.42
CA LYS A 129 -7.59 7.28 -18.46
C LYS A 129 -6.51 6.20 -18.44
N LYS A 130 -5.95 5.90 -17.27
CA LYS A 130 -4.82 4.96 -17.13
C LYS A 130 -5.26 3.49 -17.10
N SER A 131 -6.45 3.17 -16.60
CA SER A 131 -6.92 1.79 -16.46
C SER A 131 -7.05 1.05 -17.80
N LYS A 132 -7.40 1.75 -18.88
CA LYS A 132 -7.47 1.19 -20.24
C LYS A 132 -6.14 0.63 -20.74
N GLY A 133 -5.02 1.13 -20.23
CA GLY A 133 -3.67 0.68 -20.55
C GLY A 133 -3.12 -0.39 -19.60
N ILE A 134 -3.87 -0.77 -18.55
CA ILE A 134 -3.47 -1.86 -17.65
C ILE A 134 -3.64 -3.15 -18.44
N THR A 135 -2.59 -3.53 -19.16
CA THR A 135 -2.38 -4.94 -19.41
C THR A 135 -2.11 -5.52 -18.04
N ILE A 136 -3.06 -6.29 -17.49
CA ILE A 136 -2.75 -7.18 -16.39
C ILE A 136 -1.66 -8.07 -16.99
N SER A 137 -0.40 -7.71 -16.76
CA SER A 137 0.67 -8.66 -16.77
C SER A 137 0.34 -9.56 -15.59
N ARG A 138 -0.67 -10.45 -15.79
CA ARG A 138 -0.68 -11.78 -15.21
C ARG A 138 0.75 -12.13 -15.36
N ASN A 139 1.43 -12.27 -14.23
CA ASN A 139 2.83 -12.62 -14.22
C ASN A 139 3.02 -13.52 -15.44
N LYS A 140 3.67 -12.98 -16.49
CA LYS A 140 4.75 -13.76 -17.01
C LYS A 140 5.52 -13.96 -15.71
N LYS A 141 5.27 -15.10 -15.06
CA LYS A 141 6.34 -16.05 -14.95
C LYS A 141 7.02 -15.93 -16.32
N LYS A 142 7.93 -14.93 -16.46
CA LYS A 142 9.30 -15.27 -16.74
C LYS A 142 9.41 -16.52 -15.90
N GLU A 143 9.36 -17.66 -16.56
CA GLU A 143 10.22 -18.73 -16.13
C GLU A 143 11.48 -17.99 -15.72
N ARG A 144 11.57 -17.65 -14.43
CA ARG A 144 12.81 -17.69 -13.73
C ARG A 144 13.12 -19.14 -14.01
N LYS A 145 13.79 -19.40 -15.13
CA LYS A 145 14.57 -20.61 -15.31
C LYS A 145 15.21 -20.74 -13.94
N ASN A 146 14.92 -21.83 -13.26
CA ASN A 146 15.55 -22.18 -12.00
C ASN A 146 17.06 -22.22 -12.26
N ILE A 147 17.66 -21.04 -12.28
CA ILE A 147 19.05 -20.71 -12.40
C ILE A 147 19.14 -19.70 -11.28
N GLY A 148 19.43 -20.21 -10.07
CA GLY A 148 19.70 -19.37 -8.91
C GLY A 148 20.72 -18.33 -9.32
N THR A 149 20.27 -17.10 -9.56
CA THR A 149 21.13 -16.02 -10.05
C THR A 149 21.15 -14.95 -8.99
N ILE A 150 22.13 -15.16 -8.12
CA ILE A 150 22.72 -14.25 -7.15
C ILE A 150 23.32 -13.04 -7.92
N SER A 151 22.47 -12.23 -8.55
CA SER A 151 22.86 -11.36 -9.69
C SER A 151 22.91 -9.86 -9.40
N ASN A 152 22.89 -9.43 -8.13
CA ASN A 152 23.05 -8.01 -7.76
C ASN A 152 24.11 -7.80 -6.68
N ILE A 153 25.29 -8.41 -6.85
CA ILE A 153 26.42 -8.16 -5.94
C ILE A 153 27.35 -7.14 -6.58
N LYS A 154 27.57 -6.02 -5.89
CA LYS A 154 28.58 -5.03 -6.28
C LYS A 154 29.97 -5.62 -6.04
N LEU A 155 30.79 -5.68 -7.10
CA LEU A 155 32.21 -5.98 -7.06
C LEU A 155 33.02 -4.67 -7.11
N PRO A 156 34.17 -4.57 -6.40
CA PRO A 156 34.71 -5.56 -5.49
C PRO A 156 33.96 -5.55 -4.14
N ARG A 157 33.72 -6.74 -3.57
CA ARG A 157 33.10 -6.88 -2.25
C ARG A 157 34.17 -6.91 -1.16
N LEU A 158 34.19 -5.88 -0.34
CA LEU A 158 35.03 -5.79 0.86
C LEU A 158 34.29 -6.36 2.07
N CYS A 159 35.01 -7.08 2.94
CA CYS A 159 34.44 -7.53 4.21
C CYS A 159 34.25 -6.34 5.15
N PRO A 160 33.02 -6.04 5.61
CA PRO A 160 32.78 -4.90 6.50
C PRO A 160 33.49 -5.00 7.87
N LYS A 161 33.88 -6.21 8.28
CA LYS A 161 34.48 -6.46 9.60
C LYS A 161 36.00 -6.29 9.60
N CYS A 162 36.71 -6.88 8.65
CA CYS A 162 38.19 -6.77 8.61
C CYS A 162 38.70 -5.72 7.62
N LEU A 163 37.90 -5.30 6.63
CA LEU A 163 38.30 -4.45 5.50
C LEU A 163 39.48 -4.96 4.65
N LYS A 164 40.08 -6.10 5.02
CA LYS A 164 41.22 -6.75 4.35
C LYS A 164 40.77 -7.70 3.25
N THR A 165 39.73 -8.49 3.50
CA THR A 165 39.22 -9.46 2.52
C THR A 165 38.44 -8.74 1.42
N LYS A 166 38.95 -8.79 0.19
CA LYS A 166 38.37 -8.18 -1.00
C LYS A 166 38.13 -9.26 -2.04
N ALA A 167 36.87 -9.45 -2.44
CA ALA A 167 36.50 -10.33 -3.55
C ALA A 167 36.21 -9.49 -4.80
N THR A 168 36.98 -9.71 -5.85
CA THR A 168 36.90 -9.08 -7.17
C THR A 168 36.11 -9.92 -8.18
N SER A 169 35.90 -11.20 -7.89
CA SER A 169 35.05 -12.09 -8.69
C SER A 169 33.96 -12.78 -7.85
N TYR A 170 33.02 -13.44 -8.51
CA TYR A 170 31.99 -14.23 -7.84
C TYR A 170 32.55 -15.48 -7.16
N GLU A 171 33.49 -16.16 -7.81
CA GLU A 171 34.20 -17.32 -7.26
C GLU A 171 34.92 -16.95 -5.97
N GLU A 172 35.56 -15.76 -5.95
CA GLU A 172 36.17 -15.20 -4.75
C GLU A 172 35.14 -14.87 -3.67
N ILE A 173 33.94 -14.40 -4.03
CA ILE A 173 32.88 -14.17 -3.03
C ILE A 173 32.47 -15.48 -2.35
N VAL A 174 32.24 -16.53 -3.12
CA VAL A 174 31.87 -17.85 -2.57
C VAL A 174 33.04 -18.43 -1.75
N SER A 175 34.28 -18.27 -2.23
CA SER A 175 35.47 -18.73 -1.54
C SER A 175 35.70 -17.98 -0.21
N PHE A 176 35.67 -16.65 -0.24
CA PHE A 176 36.04 -15.81 0.91
C PHE A 176 34.90 -15.58 1.90
N PHE A 177 33.65 -15.50 1.44
CA PHE A 177 32.49 -15.25 2.30
C PHE A 177 31.63 -16.49 2.51
N GLY A 178 31.54 -17.39 1.52
CA GLY A 178 30.68 -18.57 1.61
C GLY A 178 29.19 -18.25 1.55
N ILE A 179 28.38 -19.30 1.41
CA ILE A 179 26.93 -19.23 1.25
C ILE A 179 26.26 -19.89 2.46
N ARG A 180 25.11 -19.36 2.89
CA ARG A 180 24.20 -19.98 3.86
C ARG A 180 22.87 -20.29 3.20
N LYS A 181 22.26 -21.41 3.56
CA LYS A 181 20.91 -21.78 3.12
C LYS A 181 19.88 -21.15 4.07
N THR A 182 18.87 -20.50 3.51
CA THR A 182 17.74 -19.92 4.23
C THR A 182 16.43 -20.44 3.62
N MET A 183 15.29 -20.24 4.29
CA MET A 183 13.97 -20.58 3.73
C MET A 183 13.68 -19.84 2.41
N ALA A 184 14.33 -18.69 2.18
CA ALA A 184 14.21 -17.89 0.97
C ALA A 184 15.25 -18.25 -0.12
N GLY A 185 16.12 -19.24 0.12
CA GLY A 185 17.18 -19.69 -0.79
C GLY A 185 18.60 -19.48 -0.26
N GLU A 186 19.57 -19.56 -1.16
CA GLU A 186 21.00 -19.40 -0.87
C GLU A 186 21.41 -17.92 -0.80
N VAL A 187 22.05 -17.54 0.31
CA VAL A 187 22.45 -16.15 0.58
C VAL A 187 23.93 -16.11 0.97
N ILE A 188 24.69 -15.15 0.43
CA ILE A 188 26.09 -14.95 0.81
C ILE A 188 26.21 -14.40 2.23
N ASN A 189 27.23 -14.84 2.97
CA ASN A 189 27.49 -14.33 4.31
C ASN A 189 27.98 -12.87 4.30
N SER A 190 27.55 -12.12 5.31
CA SER A 190 27.91 -10.72 5.47
C SER A 190 29.42 -10.52 5.67
N TYR A 191 30.07 -11.39 6.45
CA TYR A 191 31.50 -11.34 6.78
C TYR A 191 32.31 -12.49 6.17
N CYS A 192 33.62 -12.28 5.99
CA CYS A 192 34.52 -13.30 5.46
C CYS A 192 34.64 -14.50 6.41
N LYS A 193 35.08 -15.65 5.89
CA LYS A 193 35.22 -16.90 6.64
C LYS A 193 36.09 -16.72 7.88
N GLU A 194 37.22 -16.03 7.77
CA GLU A 194 38.13 -15.76 8.90
C GLU A 194 37.44 -14.99 10.02
N CYS A 195 36.74 -13.90 9.68
CA CYS A 195 35.99 -13.08 10.61
C CYS A 195 34.82 -13.79 11.31
N ARG A 196 34.26 -14.82 10.66
CA ARG A 196 33.20 -15.68 11.23
C ARG A 196 33.78 -16.79 12.09
N ALA A 197 34.97 -17.29 11.76
CA ALA A 197 35.67 -18.28 12.58
C ALA A 197 36.17 -17.67 13.90
N SER A 198 36.65 -16.41 13.88
CA SER A 198 37.10 -15.73 15.09
C SER A 198 35.98 -15.48 16.12
N GLU A 199 34.72 -15.43 15.69
CA GLU A 199 33.54 -15.32 16.59
C GLU A 199 33.20 -16.62 17.30
N LYS A 200 33.55 -17.77 16.73
CA LYS A 200 33.25 -19.08 17.33
C LYS A 200 34.21 -19.47 18.46
N ASN A 201 35.33 -18.78 18.61
CA ASN A 201 36.34 -19.05 19.65
C ASN A 201 36.16 -18.16 20.89
N ILE A 202 35.06 -17.41 20.99
CA ILE A 202 34.78 -16.48 22.10
C ILE A 202 33.74 -17.08 23.09
N PHE A 203 33.25 -18.29 22.81
CA PHE A 203 32.33 -19.05 23.67
C PHE A 203 32.78 -20.50 23.80
#